data_AF-A0A433BTT9-F1
#
_entry.id   AF-A0A433BTT9-F1
#
_cell.length_a   1.000
_cell.length_b   1.000
_cell.length_c   1.000
_cell.angle_alpha   90.00
_cell.angle_beta   90.00
_cell.angle_gamma   90.00
#
_symmetry.space_group_name_H-M   'P 1'
#
loop_
_entity.id
_entity.type
_entity.pdbx_description
1 polymer ?
#
loop_
_entity_poly.entity_id
_entity_poly.type
_entity_poly.pdbx_seq_one_letter_code
_entity_poly.pdbx_strand_id
1 'polypeptide(L)'
;MSDDFYDGIGDYRRLAREIGEGVAAVGNAVPHNGRVFWKLMEADNGSLAWLAFTQPDARSTLDRRKVWTLIPRLQVFMANWFVIVDRERTDQSEWVHKVIDVDEAREIAPLVPQPSTGDMKRITRPQAVLTLDDIDRHTVTKVLGKRTATVLKVR
;
A
#
# COMPACT_ATOMS: atom_id res chain seq x y z
N MET A 1 12.18 -8.21 -36.97
CA MET A 1 11.26 -8.52 -35.85
C MET A 1 12.08 -8.27 -34.60
N SER A 2 11.97 -7.06 -34.04
CA SER A 2 12.69 -6.62 -32.85
C SER A 2 11.66 -6.24 -31.81
N ASP A 3 11.88 -6.72 -30.58
CA ASP A 3 11.11 -6.45 -29.37
C ASP A 3 11.12 -4.95 -28.99
N ASP A 4 10.01 -4.26 -29.23
CA ASP A 4 9.72 -2.90 -28.72
C ASP A 4 8.90 -2.97 -27.42
N PHE A 5 9.45 -3.59 -26.35
CA PHE A 5 8.79 -3.69 -25.04
C PHE A 5 9.45 -2.86 -23.93
N TYR A 6 10.23 -1.83 -24.25
CA TYR A 6 10.94 -1.02 -23.26
C TYR A 6 10.82 0.51 -23.41
N ASP A 7 9.78 1.02 -24.07
CA ASP A 7 9.59 2.46 -24.26
C ASP A 7 8.43 3.04 -23.42
N GLY A 8 8.53 2.86 -22.09
CA GLY A 8 7.48 3.33 -21.16
C GLY A 8 7.95 3.68 -19.76
N ILE A 9 9.26 3.74 -19.50
CA ILE A 9 9.79 4.18 -18.19
C ILE A 9 9.84 5.72 -18.18
N GLY A 10 8.67 6.35 -18.30
CA GLY A 10 8.50 7.79 -18.20
C GLY A 10 8.71 8.27 -16.77
N ASP A 11 9.80 9.02 -16.56
CA ASP A 11 10.02 10.07 -15.56
C ASP A 11 9.40 9.92 -14.14
N TYR A 12 9.43 8.70 -13.56
CA TYR A 12 9.01 8.44 -12.19
C TYR A 12 9.74 9.28 -11.13
N ARG A 13 10.92 9.85 -11.46
CA ARG A 13 11.73 10.68 -10.55
C ARG A 13 11.19 12.11 -10.38
N ARG A 14 10.52 12.66 -11.39
CA ARG A 14 9.90 13.98 -11.33
C ARG A 14 8.58 13.92 -10.57
N LEU A 15 7.74 12.92 -10.88
CA LEU A 15 6.49 12.62 -10.16
C LEU A 15 6.74 12.36 -8.67
N ALA A 16 7.79 11.59 -8.39
CA ALA A 16 8.35 11.34 -7.07
C ALA A 16 8.58 12.61 -6.23
N ARG A 17 9.08 13.71 -6.83
CA ARG A 17 9.34 14.96 -6.12
C ARG A 17 8.03 15.67 -5.74
N GLU A 18 7.07 15.67 -6.66
CA GLU A 18 5.74 16.28 -6.49
C GLU A 18 4.89 15.54 -5.43
N ILE A 19 5.00 14.21 -5.35
CA ILE A 19 4.28 13.39 -4.37
C ILE A 19 4.79 13.62 -2.94
N GLY A 20 6.09 13.91 -2.77
CA GLY A 20 6.64 14.28 -1.46
C GLY A 20 5.98 15.52 -0.86
N GLU A 21 5.48 16.41 -1.72
CA GLU A 21 4.72 17.61 -1.35
C GLU A 21 3.22 17.29 -1.21
N GLY A 22 2.67 16.37 -2.01
CA GLY A 22 1.27 15.92 -1.93
C GLY A 22 0.91 15.14 -0.65
N VAL A 23 1.86 14.43 -0.03
CA VAL A 23 1.64 13.73 1.27
C VAL A 23 1.43 14.73 2.42
N ALA A 24 1.99 15.94 2.33
CA ALA A 24 1.76 17.00 3.31
C ALA A 24 0.35 17.64 3.20
N ALA A 25 -0.34 17.43 2.07
CA ALA A 25 -1.65 18.04 1.79
C ALA A 25 -2.86 17.14 2.13
N VAL A 26 -2.65 16.00 2.77
CA VAL A 26 -3.73 15.06 3.10
C VAL A 26 -4.37 15.45 4.43
N GLY A 27 -5.52 16.11 4.35
CA GLY A 27 -6.23 16.70 5.48
C GLY A 27 -6.39 15.79 6.70
N ASN A 28 -6.09 16.34 7.87
CA ASN A 28 -6.54 15.97 9.22
C ASN A 28 -6.28 14.55 9.76
N ALA A 29 -5.67 13.64 9.02
CA ALA A 29 -5.33 12.34 9.55
C ALA A 29 -4.05 12.40 10.40
N VAL A 30 -4.22 12.35 11.73
CA VAL A 30 -3.10 12.34 12.67
C VAL A 30 -2.32 11.02 12.49
N PRO A 31 -1.02 11.06 12.13
CA PRO A 31 -0.22 9.86 12.01
C PRO A 31 -0.19 9.09 13.34
N HIS A 32 -0.53 7.81 13.32
CA HIS A 32 -0.43 6.96 14.49
C HIS A 32 0.92 6.25 14.50
N ASN A 33 1.78 6.56 15.47
CA ASN A 33 3.17 6.08 15.53
C ASN A 33 3.94 6.32 14.22
N GLY A 34 3.77 7.50 13.61
CA GLY A 34 4.41 7.89 12.34
C GLY A 34 3.84 7.19 11.11
N ARG A 35 2.65 6.59 11.20
CA ARG A 35 1.98 5.89 10.09
C ARG A 35 0.66 6.54 9.73
N VAL A 36 0.37 6.59 8.44
CA VAL A 36 -0.94 6.97 7.90
C VAL A 36 -1.59 5.72 7.31
N PHE A 37 -2.82 5.44 7.69
CA PHE A 37 -3.57 4.27 7.25
C PHE A 37 -4.51 4.62 6.10
N TRP A 38 -4.68 3.67 5.18
CA TRP A 38 -5.46 3.85 3.97
C TRP A 38 -6.38 2.66 3.77
N LYS A 39 -7.63 2.96 3.48
CA LYS A 39 -8.62 2.04 2.93
C LYS A 39 -8.64 2.19 1.42
N LEU A 40 -8.39 1.12 0.70
CA LEU A 40 -8.47 1.08 -0.76
C LEU A 40 -9.74 0.34 -1.13
N MET A 41 -10.60 1.01 -1.89
CA MET A 41 -11.88 0.48 -2.34
C MET A 41 -11.86 0.38 -3.87
N GLU A 42 -12.38 -0.71 -4.42
CA GLU A 42 -12.56 -0.85 -5.87
C GLU A 42 -13.32 0.36 -6.42
N ALA A 43 -12.78 1.02 -7.44
CA ALA A 43 -13.42 2.21 -8.03
C ALA A 43 -14.82 1.88 -8.60
N ASP A 44 -14.99 0.67 -9.13
CA ASP A 44 -16.22 0.27 -9.81
C ASP A 44 -17.40 -0.01 -8.86
N ASN A 45 -17.13 -0.60 -7.69
CA ASN A 45 -18.20 -1.11 -6.80
C ASN A 45 -18.04 -0.71 -5.32
N GLY A 46 -16.96 -0.01 -4.95
CA GLY A 46 -16.71 0.46 -3.60
C GLY A 46 -16.35 -0.65 -2.58
N SER A 47 -16.14 -1.89 -3.03
CA SER A 47 -15.76 -3.00 -2.15
C SER A 47 -14.36 -2.78 -1.60
N LEU A 48 -14.14 -3.18 -0.34
CA LEU A 48 -12.83 -3.13 0.27
C LEU A 48 -11.87 -4.09 -0.46
N ALA A 49 -10.84 -3.53 -1.08
CA ALA A 49 -9.80 -4.30 -1.77
C ALA A 49 -8.57 -4.48 -0.88
N TRP A 50 -8.09 -3.38 -0.28
CA TRP A 50 -6.87 -3.40 0.55
C TRP A 50 -7.01 -2.53 1.81
N LEU A 51 -6.34 -2.98 2.86
CA LEU A 51 -5.89 -2.11 3.95
C LEU A 51 -4.40 -1.85 3.77
N ALA A 52 -4.02 -0.59 3.75
CA ALA A 52 -2.64 -0.18 3.56
C ALA A 52 -2.17 0.82 4.61
N PHE A 53 -0.85 0.99 4.72
CA PHE A 53 -0.27 2.12 5.44
C PHE A 53 0.95 2.67 4.70
N THR A 54 1.26 3.94 4.99
CA THR A 54 2.49 4.64 4.58
C THR A 54 3.21 5.18 5.81
N GLN A 55 4.52 5.42 5.72
CA GLN A 55 5.32 5.95 6.81
C GLN A 55 6.03 7.25 6.38
N PRO A 56 5.36 8.42 6.48
CA PRO A 56 5.91 9.70 6.00
C PRO A 56 7.21 10.11 6.70
N ASP A 57 7.42 9.69 7.95
CA ASP A 57 8.61 10.01 8.74
C ASP A 57 9.78 9.01 8.55
N ALA A 58 9.74 8.19 7.49
CA ALA A 58 10.79 7.22 7.22
C ALA A 58 12.13 7.86 6.80
N ARG A 59 13.23 7.12 7.02
CA ARG A 59 14.61 7.62 6.82
C ARG A 59 14.97 7.84 5.35
N SER A 60 14.44 7.03 4.43
CA SER A 60 14.75 7.12 3.00
C SER A 60 13.56 7.62 2.19
N THR A 61 13.82 8.32 1.08
CA THR A 61 12.78 8.78 0.15
C THR A 61 11.94 7.62 -0.40
N LEU A 62 12.55 6.45 -0.62
CA LEU A 62 11.85 5.26 -1.05
C LEU A 62 10.90 4.77 0.05
N ASP A 63 11.36 4.67 1.29
CA ASP A 63 10.52 4.25 2.42
C ASP A 63 9.37 5.22 2.70
N ARG A 64 9.56 6.53 2.47
CA ARG A 64 8.48 7.53 2.60
C ARG A 64 7.36 7.33 1.57
N ARG A 65 7.67 6.71 0.44
CA ARG A 65 6.73 6.43 -0.66
C ARG A 65 6.19 5.02 -0.65
N LYS A 66 6.82 4.10 0.10
CA LYS A 66 6.35 2.72 0.20
C LYS A 66 4.93 2.69 0.76
N VAL A 67 4.09 1.93 0.08
CA VAL A 67 2.77 1.55 0.55
C VAL A 67 2.84 0.08 0.91
N TRP A 68 2.57 -0.25 2.17
CA TRP A 68 2.49 -1.63 2.63
C TRP A 68 1.04 -2.06 2.74
N THR A 69 0.66 -3.16 2.11
CA THR A 69 -0.72 -3.69 2.09
C THR A 69 -0.84 -4.96 2.92
N LEU A 70 -1.97 -5.12 3.62
CA LEU A 70 -2.25 -6.29 4.45
C LEU A 70 -2.39 -7.56 3.61
N ILE A 71 -1.68 -8.62 4.01
CA ILE A 71 -1.87 -10.01 3.58
C ILE A 71 -2.47 -10.77 4.76
N PRO A 72 -3.81 -10.92 4.85
CA PRO A 72 -4.46 -11.41 6.07
C PRO A 72 -3.97 -12.80 6.50
N ARG A 73 -3.85 -13.75 5.56
CA ARG A 73 -3.39 -15.13 5.85
C ARG A 73 -1.99 -15.18 6.47
N LEU A 74 -1.10 -14.28 6.04
CA LEU A 74 0.27 -14.22 6.52
C LEU A 74 0.44 -13.31 7.74
N GLN A 75 -0.61 -12.56 8.11
CA GLN A 75 -0.58 -11.55 9.18
C GLN A 75 0.59 -10.58 9.06
N VAL A 76 0.90 -10.20 7.82
CA VAL A 76 1.92 -9.20 7.51
C VAL A 76 1.35 -8.17 6.56
N PHE A 77 1.86 -6.96 6.67
CA PHE A 77 1.81 -5.97 5.62
C PHE A 77 3.06 -6.12 4.77
N MET A 78 2.92 -6.16 3.45
CA MET A 78 4.02 -6.29 2.50
C MET A 78 4.06 -5.07 1.59
N ALA A 79 5.27 -4.63 1.20
CA ALA A 79 5.42 -3.54 0.25
C ALA A 79 4.76 -3.93 -1.08
N ASN A 80 3.88 -3.07 -1.60
CA ASN A 80 3.06 -3.37 -2.76
C ASN A 80 3.29 -2.34 -3.87
N TRP A 81 4.12 -2.71 -4.84
CA TRP A 81 4.55 -1.81 -5.91
C TRP A 81 3.41 -1.36 -6.84
N PHE A 82 2.43 -2.23 -7.11
CA PHE A 82 1.35 -1.85 -8.02
C PHE A 82 0.33 -0.94 -7.33
N VAL A 83 0.15 -1.05 -6.02
CA VAL A 83 -0.63 -0.07 -5.24
C VAL A 83 0.09 1.28 -5.15
N ILE A 84 1.44 1.28 -5.12
CA ILE A 84 2.21 2.53 -5.24
C ILE A 84 1.94 3.17 -6.60
N VAL A 85 2.07 2.41 -7.70
CA VAL A 85 1.81 2.92 -9.07
C VAL A 85 0.37 3.37 -9.26
N ASP A 86 -0.61 2.65 -8.70
CA ASP A 86 -2.02 3.00 -8.79
C ASP A 86 -2.34 4.36 -8.17
N ARG A 87 -1.76 4.62 -6.99
CA ARG A 87 -1.86 5.91 -6.31
C ARG A 87 -1.25 7.06 -7.10
N GLU A 88 -0.23 6.78 -7.92
CA GLU A 88 0.42 7.77 -8.79
C GLU A 88 -0.41 8.08 -10.04
N ARG A 89 -1.32 7.18 -10.44
CA ARG A 89 -2.16 7.30 -11.64
C ARG A 89 -3.56 7.80 -11.29
N THR A 90 -3.68 9.03 -10.78
CA THR A 90 -4.94 9.62 -10.28
C THR A 90 -6.12 9.55 -11.26
N ASP A 91 -5.86 9.48 -12.56
CA ASP A 91 -6.88 9.53 -13.61
C ASP A 91 -7.31 8.12 -14.09
N GLN A 92 -6.60 7.07 -13.65
CA GLN A 92 -6.80 5.67 -14.02
C GLN A 92 -6.64 4.73 -12.82
N SER A 93 -6.84 5.24 -11.60
CA SER A 93 -6.71 4.42 -10.39
C SER A 93 -7.79 3.33 -10.35
N GLU A 94 -7.36 2.09 -10.20
CA GLU A 94 -8.17 0.91 -9.92
C GLU A 94 -8.85 1.04 -8.54
N TRP A 95 -8.19 1.72 -7.59
CA TRP A 95 -8.71 1.92 -6.25
C TRP A 95 -8.92 3.39 -5.88
N VAL A 96 -10.00 3.64 -5.15
CA VAL A 96 -10.23 4.89 -4.42
C VAL A 96 -9.48 4.81 -3.09
N HIS A 97 -8.48 5.67 -2.91
CA HIS A 97 -7.64 5.75 -1.71
C HIS A 97 -8.27 6.70 -0.69
N LYS A 98 -8.76 6.15 0.43
CA LYS A 98 -9.31 6.92 1.54
C LYS A 98 -8.41 6.82 2.77
N VAL A 99 -8.03 7.95 3.36
CA VAL A 99 -7.33 7.94 4.66
C VAL A 99 -8.29 7.59 5.78
N ILE A 100 -7.82 6.75 6.70
CA ILE A 100 -8.55 6.30 7.87
C ILE A 100 -7.66 6.41 9.11
N ASP A 101 -8.25 6.43 10.29
CA ASP A 101 -7.50 6.33 11.54
C ASP A 101 -7.13 4.87 11.88
N VAL A 102 -6.37 4.69 12.97
CA VAL A 102 -5.90 3.36 13.40
C VAL A 102 -7.04 2.48 13.90
N ASP A 103 -8.11 3.05 14.45
CA ASP A 103 -9.22 2.28 15.02
C ASP A 103 -10.10 1.73 13.89
N GLU A 104 -10.44 2.55 12.88
CA GLU A 104 -11.07 2.07 11.63
C GLU A 104 -10.17 1.03 10.94
N ALA A 105 -8.85 1.24 10.89
CA ALA A 105 -7.91 0.26 10.32
C ALA A 105 -7.98 -1.10 11.03
N ARG A 106 -8.13 -1.11 12.37
CA ARG A 106 -8.27 -2.35 13.17
C ARG A 106 -9.61 -3.03 12.91
N GLU A 107 -10.67 -2.26 12.72
CA GLU A 107 -12.02 -2.76 12.44
C GLU A 107 -12.11 -3.42 11.05
N ILE A 108 -11.51 -2.80 10.04
CA ILE A 108 -11.58 -3.32 8.67
C ILE A 108 -10.54 -4.40 8.36
N ALA A 109 -9.45 -4.52 9.14
CA ALA A 109 -8.43 -5.56 8.94
C ALA A 109 -8.99 -6.99 8.75
N PRO A 110 -9.94 -7.49 9.57
CA PRO A 110 -10.55 -8.80 9.34
C PRO A 110 -11.46 -8.86 8.11
N LEU A 111 -11.92 -7.73 7.58
CA LEU A 111 -12.78 -7.64 6.41
C LEU A 111 -12.00 -7.63 5.09
N VAL A 112 -10.69 -7.33 5.14
CA VAL A 112 -9.84 -7.29 3.93
C VAL A 112 -9.86 -8.65 3.23
N PRO A 113 -10.14 -8.70 1.92
CA PRO A 113 -10.12 -9.96 1.17
C PRO A 113 -8.72 -10.56 1.13
N GLN A 114 -8.63 -11.87 0.89
CA GLN A 114 -7.33 -12.49 0.65
C GLN A 114 -6.85 -12.13 -0.76
N PRO A 115 -5.60 -11.66 -0.93
CA PRO A 115 -5.04 -11.41 -2.24
C PRO A 115 -5.10 -12.66 -3.12
N SER A 116 -5.37 -12.48 -4.42
CA SER A 116 -5.36 -13.59 -5.35
C SER A 116 -3.95 -14.15 -5.54
N THR A 117 -3.84 -15.35 -6.12
CA THR A 117 -2.53 -15.91 -6.49
C THR A 117 -1.79 -15.01 -7.50
N GLY A 118 -2.53 -14.31 -8.36
CA GLY A 118 -1.98 -13.31 -9.29
C GLY A 118 -1.37 -12.13 -8.55
N ASP A 119 -2.09 -11.58 -7.57
CA ASP A 119 -1.62 -10.46 -6.75
C ASP A 119 -0.39 -10.84 -5.96
N MET A 120 -0.39 -12.02 -5.32
CA MET A 120 0.77 -12.51 -4.57
C MET A 120 2.01 -12.66 -5.46
N LYS A 121 1.86 -13.12 -6.71
CA LYS A 121 2.96 -13.18 -7.68
C LYS A 121 3.46 -11.78 -8.05
N ARG A 122 2.55 -10.82 -8.24
CA ARG A 122 2.91 -9.41 -8.54
C ARG A 122 3.63 -8.77 -7.36
N ILE A 123 3.13 -8.91 -6.14
CA ILE A 123 3.75 -8.35 -4.91
C ILE A 123 5.19 -8.86 -4.75
N THR A 124 5.40 -10.16 -4.95
CA THR A 124 6.72 -10.80 -4.75
C THR A 124 7.67 -10.69 -5.94
N ARG A 125 7.21 -10.14 -7.07
CA ARG A 125 8.01 -9.92 -8.28
C ARG A 125 7.76 -8.50 -8.78
N PRO A 126 8.40 -7.49 -8.17
CA PRO A 126 8.20 -6.12 -8.57
C PRO A 126 8.67 -5.90 -10.00
N GLN A 127 7.85 -5.21 -10.79
CA GLN A 127 8.13 -4.87 -12.19
C GLN A 127 8.40 -3.38 -12.37
N ALA A 128 8.12 -2.56 -11.35
CA ALA A 128 8.38 -1.13 -11.32
C ALA A 128 8.52 -0.64 -9.87
N VAL A 129 9.15 0.54 -9.69
CA VAL A 129 9.27 1.33 -8.45
C VAL A 129 10.04 0.68 -7.28
N LEU A 130 9.92 -0.64 -7.09
CA LEU A 130 10.61 -1.43 -6.08
C LEU A 130 11.55 -2.44 -6.74
N THR A 131 12.63 -2.79 -6.05
CA THR A 131 13.44 -3.98 -6.34
C THR A 131 13.03 -5.14 -5.43
N LEU A 132 13.54 -6.35 -5.68
CA LEU A 132 13.29 -7.51 -4.82
C LEU A 132 13.73 -7.24 -3.37
N ASP A 133 14.85 -6.55 -3.17
CA ASP A 133 15.36 -6.17 -1.84
C ASP A 133 14.47 -5.14 -1.13
N ASP A 134 13.66 -4.41 -1.89
CA ASP A 134 12.71 -3.44 -1.33
C ASP A 134 11.40 -4.05 -0.86
N ILE A 135 11.14 -5.34 -1.17
CA ILE A 135 9.96 -6.08 -0.70
C ILE A 135 10.16 -6.50 0.76
N ASP A 136 9.91 -5.54 1.65
CA ASP A 136 9.92 -5.75 3.08
C ASP A 136 8.52 -6.00 3.66
N ARG A 137 8.51 -6.41 4.93
CA ARG A 137 7.28 -6.82 5.63
C ARG A 137 7.21 -6.30 7.05
N HIS A 138 6.01 -5.95 7.48
CA HIS A 138 5.69 -5.56 8.85
C HIS A 138 4.62 -6.49 9.42
N THR A 139 4.82 -7.00 10.63
CA THR A 139 3.81 -7.86 11.27
C THR A 139 2.57 -7.05 11.66
N VAL A 140 1.38 -7.66 11.55
CA VAL A 140 0.13 -7.03 12.04
C VAL A 140 0.25 -6.66 13.52
N THR A 141 0.89 -7.49 14.33
CA THR A 141 1.13 -7.20 15.75
C THR A 141 1.90 -5.88 15.96
N LYS A 142 2.87 -5.55 15.09
CA LYS A 142 3.64 -4.30 15.14
C LYS A 142 2.86 -3.10 14.57
N VAL A 143 1.96 -3.36 13.63
CA VAL A 143 1.23 -2.32 12.89
C VAL A 143 -0.08 -1.94 13.56
N LEU A 144 -0.94 -2.92 13.84
CA LEU A 144 -2.29 -2.75 14.37
C LEU A 144 -2.44 -3.22 15.83
N GLY A 145 -1.49 -4.03 16.31
CA GLY A 145 -1.45 -4.52 17.69
C GLY A 145 -1.87 -5.99 17.83
N LYS A 146 -1.66 -6.54 19.03
CA LYS A 146 -1.89 -7.97 19.34
C LYS A 146 -3.36 -8.38 19.15
N ARG A 147 -4.31 -7.53 19.56
CA ARG A 147 -5.75 -7.84 19.48
C ARG A 147 -6.19 -8.13 18.05
N THR A 148 -5.84 -7.26 17.12
CA THR A 148 -6.16 -7.42 15.69
C THR A 148 -5.46 -8.65 15.09
N ALA A 149 -4.20 -8.89 15.45
CA ALA A 149 -3.49 -10.09 15.01
C ALA A 149 -4.19 -11.38 15.48
N THR A 150 -4.69 -11.42 16.71
CA THR A 150 -5.47 -12.56 17.23
C THR A 150 -6.78 -12.76 16.46
N VAL A 151 -7.51 -11.68 16.15
CA VAL A 151 -8.74 -11.77 15.35
C VAL A 151 -8.44 -12.37 13.96
N LEU A 152 -7.36 -11.95 13.32
CA LEU A 152 -6.95 -12.48 12.01
C LEU A 152 -6.51 -13.95 12.05
N LYS A 153 -6.02 -14.45 13.19
CA LYS A 153 -5.65 -15.87 13.34
C LYS A 153 -6.84 -16.82 13.35
N VAL A 154 -8.00 -16.33 13.78
CA VAL A 154 -9.21 -17.14 13.96
C VAL A 154 -10.03 -17.21 12.66
N ARG A 155 -9.67 -16.41 11.66
CA ARG A 155 -10.28 -16.35 10.33
C ARG A 155 -9.66 -17.36 9.37
#